data_AF-A0A0R2KRW0-F1
#
_entry.id   AF-A0A0R2KRW0-F1
#
_cell.length_a   1.000
_cell.length_b   1.000
_cell.length_c   1.000
_cell.angle_alpha   90.00
_cell.angle_beta   90.00
_cell.angle_gamma   90.00
#
_symmetry.space_group_name_H-M   'P 1'
#
loop_
_entity.id
_entity.type
_entity.pdbx_description
1 polymer ?
#
loop_
_entity_poly.entity_id
_entity_poly.type
_entity_poly.pdbx_seq_one_letter_code
_entity_poly.pdbx_strand_id
1 'polypeptide(L)' 'MTIKQKLDSHLGDTITVVAQAGRKKVTKRRGILRETFPAVFVVDLDQHQNNFKHVSYSYTDLLTKNIALEFDDEAEEAEA' A
#
# COMPACT_ATOMS: atom_id res chain seq x y z
N MET A 1 -1.70 15.41 10.73
CA MET A 1 -1.59 14.73 9.43
C MET A 1 -2.52 13.53 9.40
N THR A 2 -3.36 13.42 8.37
CA THR A 2 -4.19 12.23 8.12
C THR A 2 -3.43 11.21 7.27
N ILE A 3 -3.77 9.92 7.38
CA ILE A 3 -3.13 8.84 6.58
C ILE A 3 -3.21 9.15 5.08
N LYS A 4 -4.32 9.76 4.63
CA LYS A 4 -4.47 10.27 3.27
C LYS A 4 -3.36 11.26 2.87
N GLN A 5 -3.06 12.27 3.68
CA GLN A 5 -2.04 13.28 3.34
C GLN A 5 -0.64 12.67 3.18
N LYS A 6 -0.33 11.64 3.97
CA LYS A 6 0.91 10.88 3.80
C LYS A 6 0.93 10.17 2.45
N LEU A 7 -0.13 9.40 2.16
CA LEU A 7 -0.26 8.70 0.87
C LEU A 7 -0.28 9.65 -0.33
N ASP A 8 -0.92 10.82 -0.21
CA ASP A 8 -0.93 11.86 -1.24
C ASP A 8 0.48 12.33 -1.61
N SER A 9 1.41 12.33 -0.64
CA SER A 9 2.80 12.74 -0.85
C SER A 9 3.66 11.67 -1.54
N HIS A 10 3.17 10.42 -1.57
CA HIS A 10 3.82 9.25 -2.16
C HIS A 10 3.09 8.74 -3.42
N LEU A 11 2.26 9.59 -4.04
CA LEU A 11 1.57 9.24 -5.29
C LEU A 11 2.59 9.09 -6.42
N GLY A 12 2.61 7.92 -7.04
CA GLY A 12 3.56 7.53 -8.06
C GLY A 12 4.72 6.66 -7.53
N ASP A 13 4.86 6.55 -6.21
CA ASP A 13 5.94 5.78 -5.60
C ASP A 13 5.66 4.28 -5.63
N THR A 14 6.75 3.51 -5.65
CA THR A 14 6.68 2.06 -5.53
C THR A 14 6.48 1.67 -4.08
N ILE A 15 5.45 0.87 -3.84
CA ILE A 15 5.08 0.40 -2.51
C ILE A 15 4.94 -1.12 -2.48
N THR A 16 5.22 -1.70 -1.34
CA THR A 16 4.91 -3.11 -1.05
C THR A 16 3.75 -3.17 -0.08
N VAL A 17 2.65 -3.78 -0.52
CA VAL A 17 1.45 -4.01 0.29
C VAL A 17 1.51 -5.40 0.89
N VAL A 18 1.46 -5.47 2.22
CA VAL A 18 1.45 -6.71 3.00
C VAL A 18 0.07 -6.89 3.60
N ALA A 19 -0.75 -7.79 3.05
CA ALA A 19 -2.14 -8.00 3.48
C ALA A 19 -2.36 -9.36 4.15
N GLN A 20 -3.15 -9.38 5.24
CA GLN A 20 -3.61 -10.61 5.89
C GLN A 20 -4.73 -11.24 5.05
N ALA A 21 -4.44 -12.34 4.35
CA ALA A 21 -5.41 -13.06 3.50
C ALA A 21 -6.13 -14.19 4.26
N GLY A 22 -5.89 -14.37 5.56
CA GLY A 22 -6.56 -15.36 6.40
C GLY A 22 -5.79 -15.69 7.69
N ARG A 23 -6.23 -16.73 8.41
CA ARG A 23 -5.74 -17.10 9.77
C ARG A 23 -4.24 -17.44 9.88
N LYS A 24 -3.53 -17.57 8.76
CA LYS A 24 -2.09 -17.87 8.75
C LYS A 24 -1.38 -17.48 7.45
N LYS A 25 -2.05 -16.72 6.58
CA LYS A 25 -1.55 -16.42 5.24
C LYS A 25 -1.45 -14.92 5.07
N VAL A 26 -0.23 -14.47 4.80
CA VAL A 26 0.08 -13.09 4.46
C VAL A 26 0.43 -13.05 2.98
N THR A 27 -0.10 -12.06 2.26
CA THR A 27 0.25 -11.84 0.85
C THR A 27 1.03 -10.55 0.76
N LYS A 28 2.23 -10.61 0.16
CA LYS A 28 3.02 -9.43 -0.19
C LYS A 28 2.84 -9.15 -1.66
N ARG A 29 2.55 -7.91 -2.02
CA ARG A 29 2.38 -7.48 -3.42
C ARG A 29 3.12 -6.17 -3.62
N ARG A 30 3.99 -6.14 -4.62
CA ARG A 30 4.65 -4.91 -5.05
C ARG A 30 3.77 -4.21 -6.09
N GLY A 31 3.64 -2.91 -5.97
CA GLY A 31 2.88 -2.08 -6.88
C GLY A 31 3.25 -0.61 -6.78
N ILE A 32 2.54 0.22 -7.53
CA ILE A 32 2.73 1.67 -7.55
C ILE A 32 1.49 2.32 -6.95
N LEU A 33 1.67 3.25 -6.01
CA LEU A 33 0.55 4.02 -5.48
C LEU A 33 0.03 4.96 -6.57
N ARG A 34 -1.17 4.72 -7.07
CA ARG A 34 -1.72 5.44 -8.23
C ARG A 34 -2.51 6.68 -7.81
N GLU A 35 -3.48 6.46 -6.95
CA GLU A 35 -4.52 7.44 -6.64
C GLU A 35 -5.02 7.25 -5.21
N THR A 36 -5.46 8.35 -4.60
CA THR A 36 -5.98 8.39 -3.23
C THR A 36 -7.33 9.10 -3.22
N PHE A 37 -8.33 8.44 -2.66
CA PHE A 37 -9.70 8.94 -2.51
C PHE A 37 -10.00 9.17 -1.02
N PRO A 38 -11.13 9.82 -0.66
CA PRO A 38 -11.45 10.09 0.74
C PRO A 38 -11.57 8.85 1.63
N ALA A 39 -11.96 7.69 1.08
CA ALA A 39 -12.18 6.46 1.85
C ALA A 39 -11.20 5.31 1.51
N VAL A 40 -10.60 5.35 0.32
CA VAL A 40 -9.76 4.27 -0.22
C VAL A 40 -8.58 4.84 -1.00
N PHE A 41 -7.57 4.04 -1.26
CA PHE A 41 -6.45 4.34 -2.17
C PHE A 41 -6.26 3.18 -3.14
N VAL A 42 -5.71 3.48 -4.32
CA VAL A 42 -5.55 2.55 -5.44
C VAL A 42 -4.08 2.29 -5.68
N VAL A 43 -3.74 1.01 -5.82
CA VAL A 43 -2.40 0.52 -6.09
C VAL A 43 -2.41 -0.25 -7.40
N ASP A 44 -1.58 0.17 -8.35
CA ASP A 44 -1.33 -0.56 -9.58
C ASP A 44 -0.36 -1.70 -9.28
N LEU A 45 -0.79 -2.93 -9.44
CA LEU A 45 0.03 -4.11 -9.21
C LEU A 45 0.72 -4.56 -10.50
N ASP A 46 1.93 -5.08 -10.35
CA ASP A 46 2.67 -5.64 -11.48
C ASP A 46 1.98 -6.90 -12.02
N GLN A 47 1.52 -6.83 -13.27
CA GLN A 47 0.80 -7.91 -13.95
C GLN A 47 1.68 -9.13 -14.24
N HIS A 48 3.01 -8.97 -14.23
CA HIS A 48 3.91 -10.09 -14.42
C HIS A 48 3.94 -11.03 -13.20
N GLN A 49 3.61 -10.54 -12.01
CA GLN A 49 3.54 -11.34 -10.78
C GLN A 49 2.10 -11.59 -10.30
N ASN A 50 1.11 -10.86 -10.80
CA ASN A 50 -0.22 -10.84 -10.20
C ASN A 50 -1.33 -10.78 -11.28
N ASN A 51 -2.40 -11.57 -11.15
CA ASN A 51 -3.50 -11.67 -12.15
C ASN A 51 -4.43 -10.43 -12.20
N PHE A 52 -4.10 -9.36 -11.49
CA PHE A 52 -4.93 -8.17 -11.34
C PHE A 52 -4.09 -6.91 -11.57
N LYS A 53 -4.64 -5.95 -12.33
CA LYS A 53 -3.96 -4.70 -12.69
C LYS A 53 -3.97 -3.64 -11.58
N HIS A 54 -5.09 -3.51 -10.87
CA HIS A 54 -5.33 -2.46 -9.87
C HIS A 54 -6.04 -3.06 -8.67
N VAL A 55 -5.66 -2.66 -7.45
CA VAL A 55 -6.35 -3.05 -6.22
C VAL A 55 -6.58 -1.81 -5.36
N SER A 56 -7.79 -1.69 -4.82
CA SER A 56 -8.15 -0.64 -3.87
C SER A 56 -8.13 -1.15 -2.43
N TYR A 57 -7.59 -0.35 -1.53
CA TYR A 57 -7.52 -0.62 -0.09
C TYR A 57 -8.14 0.54 0.70
N SER A 58 -8.72 0.25 1.87
CA SER A 58 -9.28 1.29 2.73
C SER A 58 -8.25 1.80 3.75
N TYR A 59 -8.41 3.04 4.22
CA TYR A 59 -7.59 3.54 5.33
C TYR A 59 -7.87 2.79 6.63
N THR A 60 -9.08 2.25 6.77
CA THR A 60 -9.45 1.42 7.92
C THR A 60 -8.57 0.18 7.98
N ASP A 61 -8.22 -0.43 6.84
CA ASP A 61 -7.36 -1.61 6.82
C ASP A 61 -5.94 -1.33 7.33
N LEU A 62 -5.43 -0.11 7.11
CA LEU A 62 -4.16 0.35 7.68
C LEU A 62 -4.28 0.56 9.20
N LEU A 63 -5.39 1.17 9.63
CA LEU A 63 -5.68 1.42 11.04
C LEU A 63 -5.87 0.13 11.85
N THR A 64 -6.57 -0.85 11.28
CA THR A 64 -6.84 -2.16 11.90
C THR A 64 -5.67 -3.13 11.73
N LYS A 65 -4.60 -2.72 11.03
CA LYS A 65 -3.43 -3.56 10.71
C LYS A 65 -3.80 -4.83 9.92
N ASN A 66 -4.91 -4.79 9.18
CA ASN A 66 -5.25 -5.82 8.20
C ASN A 66 -4.26 -5.80 7.04
N ILE A 67 -3.74 -4.61 6.72
CA ILE A 67 -2.68 -4.40 5.74
C ILE A 67 -1.58 -3.51 6.32
N ALA A 68 -0.37 -3.66 5.79
CA ALA A 68 0.75 -2.75 6.01
C ALA A 68 1.31 -2.31 4.65
N LEU A 69 1.85 -1.09 4.60
CA LEU A 69 2.51 -0.53 3.43
C LEU A 69 3.97 -0.30 3.78
N GLU A 70 4.85 -0.67 2.86
CA GLU A 70 6.28 -0.36 2.91
C GLU A 70 6.59 0.48 1.68
N PHE A 71 6.97 1.74 1.88
CA PHE A 71 7.40 2.65 0.80
C PHE A 71 8.90 2.48 0.57
N ASP A 72 9.33 2.42 -0.69
CA ASP A 72 10.77 2.28 -1.03
C ASP A 72 11.59 3.50 -0.53
N ASP A 73 10.99 4.70 -0.54
CA ASP A 73 11.61 5.96 -0.11
C ASP A 73 11.78 6.12 1.41
N GLU A 74 10.99 5.43 2.25
CA GLU A 74 11.12 5.51 3.72
C GLU A 74 12.31 4.68 4.26
N ALA A 75 13.04 3.96 3.40
CA ALA A 75 14.22 3.21 3.80
C ALA A 75 15.44 4.09 4.15
N GLU A 76 15.41 5.40 3.86
CA GLU A 76 16.52 6.32 4.12
C GLU A 76 16.42 7.13 5.43
N GLU A 77 15.29 7.13 6.16
CA GLU A 77 15.11 7.98 7.36
C GLU A 77 15.16 7.24 8.72
N ALA A 78 15.37 5.91 8.76
CA ALA A 78 15.42 5.16 10.02
C ALA A 78 16.83 5.07 10.66
N GLU A 79 17.83 5.73 10.10
CA GLU A 79 19.21 5.72 10.62
C GLU A 79 19.79 7.16 10.64
N ALA A 80 19.26 8.01 11.52
CA ALA A 80 19.83 9.33 11.86
C ALA A 80 19.87 9.54 13.39
#